data_AF-A0A6M2CXJ0-F1
#
_entry.id   AF-A0A6M2CXJ0-F1
#
_cell.length_a   1.000
_cell.length_b   1.000
_cell.length_c   1.000
_cell.angle_alpha   90.00
_cell.angle_beta   90.00
_cell.angle_gamma   90.00
#
_symmetry.space_group_name_H-M   'P 1'
#
loop_
_entity.id
_entity.type
_entity.pdbx_description
1 polymer ?
#
loop_
_entity_poly.entity_id
_entity_poly.type
_entity_poly.pdbx_seq_one_letter_code
_entity_poly.pdbx_strand_id
1 'polypeptide(L)'
;MANEVFSRAGLYVDELNKLRIADPDAIRETQELKDDCHKFIERMTEFQSVVDKYIAISDKLAAEVEHEKLKAIGSRNLLKSVVKDRETQQQQLQALVLEKKIELERLRIQLNALKREEAEQNELIEQFSMQS
;
A
#
# COMPACT_ATOMS: atom_id res chain seq x y z
N MET A 1 19.68 78.28 -9.18
CA MET A 1 20.51 78.95 -10.21
C MET A 1 21.69 78.10 -10.69
N ALA A 2 22.75 77.83 -9.89
CA ALA A 2 23.91 77.06 -10.37
C ALA A 2 23.57 75.59 -10.69
N ASN A 3 22.88 74.88 -9.78
CA ASN A 3 22.47 73.49 -10.01
C ASN A 3 21.53 73.33 -11.22
N GLU A 4 20.62 74.29 -11.47
CA GLU A 4 19.72 74.24 -12.63
C GLU A 4 20.45 74.40 -13.97
N VAL A 5 21.54 75.18 -14.00
CA VAL A 5 22.40 75.34 -15.19
C VAL A 5 23.20 74.05 -15.45
N PHE A 6 23.72 73.42 -14.40
CA PHE A 6 24.40 72.13 -14.50
C PHE A 6 23.44 71.01 -14.93
N SER A 7 22.25 70.93 -14.34
CA SER A 7 21.24 69.92 -14.71
C SER A 7 20.77 70.07 -16.17
N ARG A 8 20.64 71.29 -16.70
CA ARG A 8 20.35 71.52 -18.13
C ARG A 8 21.48 71.09 -19.07
N ALA A 9 22.72 71.00 -18.57
CA ALA A 9 23.88 70.49 -19.29
C ALA A 9 24.13 68.98 -19.05
N GLY A 10 23.25 68.30 -18.29
CA GLY A 10 23.42 66.89 -17.92
C GLY A 10 24.47 66.64 -16.83
N LEU A 11 24.81 67.67 -16.05
CA LEU A 11 25.80 67.60 -14.97
C LEU A 11 25.10 67.72 -13.61
N TYR A 12 25.48 66.84 -12.70
CA TYR A 12 24.91 66.71 -11.36
C TYR A 12 26.02 66.89 -10.33
N VAL A 13 25.74 67.55 -9.20
CA VAL A 13 26.71 67.71 -8.12
C VAL A 13 26.32 66.75 -7.00
N ASP A 14 27.23 65.87 -6.60
CA ASP A 14 26.96 64.90 -5.52
C ASP A 14 27.13 65.51 -4.12
N GLU A 15 26.77 64.74 -3.09
CA GLU A 15 26.86 65.14 -1.66
C GLU A 15 28.30 65.47 -1.19
N LEU A 16 29.31 65.14 -2.00
CA LEU A 16 30.73 65.44 -1.76
C LEU A 16 31.24 66.59 -2.63
N ASN A 17 30.35 67.39 -3.22
CA ASN A 17 30.63 68.50 -4.14
C ASN A 17 31.43 68.09 -5.40
N LYS A 18 31.30 66.84 -5.85
CA LYS A 18 31.92 66.38 -7.11
C LYS A 18 30.92 66.47 -8.25
N LEU A 19 31.40 66.94 -9.40
CA LEU A 19 30.64 66.93 -10.65
C LEU A 19 30.50 65.49 -11.18
N ARG A 20 29.27 65.10 -11.54
CA ARG A 20 28.91 63.81 -12.13
C ARG A 20 28.10 64.02 -13.41
N ILE A 21 28.19 63.05 -14.31
CA ILE A 21 27.53 63.08 -15.64
C ILE A 21 26.17 62.36 -15.60
N ALA A 22 25.84 61.71 -14.48
CA ALA A 22 24.59 61.00 -14.25
C ALA A 22 24.08 61.31 -12.84
N ASP A 23 22.76 61.30 -12.68
CA ASP A 23 22.07 61.61 -11.44
C ASP A 23 22.49 60.61 -10.32
N PRO A 24 23.14 61.08 -9.23
CA PRO A 24 23.59 60.22 -8.15
C PRO A 24 22.46 59.42 -7.48
N ASP A 25 21.27 60.00 -7.34
CA ASP A 25 20.12 59.33 -6.72
C ASP A 25 19.60 58.20 -7.63
N ALA A 26 19.47 58.47 -8.93
CA ALA A 26 19.08 57.45 -9.90
C ALA A 26 20.09 56.30 -9.99
N ILE A 27 21.39 56.58 -9.86
CA ILE A 27 22.44 55.54 -9.80
C ILE A 27 22.30 54.70 -8.53
N ARG A 28 22.06 55.33 -7.37
CA ARG A 28 21.86 54.61 -6.10
C ARG A 28 20.61 53.71 -6.18
N GLU A 29 19.48 54.25 -6.60
CA GLU A 29 18.22 53.50 -6.75
C GLU A 29 18.36 52.35 -7.75
N THR A 30 19.06 52.57 -8.87
CA THR A 30 19.31 51.50 -9.85
C THR A 30 20.20 50.39 -9.28
N GLN A 31 21.18 50.74 -8.45
CA GLN A 31 22.06 49.77 -7.80
C GLN A 31 21.33 48.99 -6.70
N GLU A 32 20.51 49.66 -5.88
CA GLU A 32 19.65 49.00 -4.89
C GLU A 32 18.65 48.05 -5.55
N LEU A 33 17.99 48.49 -6.62
CA LEU A 33 17.10 47.64 -7.42
C LEU A 33 17.82 46.42 -7.99
N LYS A 34 19.05 46.61 -8.49
CA LYS A 34 19.88 45.51 -8.98
C LYS A 34 20.18 44.50 -7.87
N ASP A 35 20.55 44.96 -6.68
CA ASP A 35 20.89 44.08 -5.56
C ASP A 35 19.65 43.31 -5.07
N ASP A 36 18.50 43.96 -5.01
CA ASP A 36 17.24 43.32 -4.62
C ASP A 36 16.73 42.33 -5.66
N CYS A 37 16.92 42.61 -6.95
CA CYS A 37 16.68 41.64 -8.03
C CYS A 37 17.56 40.38 -7.87
N HIS A 38 18.83 40.53 -7.51
CA HIS A 38 19.70 39.37 -7.26
C HIS A 38 19.22 38.54 -6.08
N LYS A 39 18.91 39.18 -4.94
CA LYS A 39 18.35 38.50 -3.76
C LYS A 39 17.03 37.79 -4.08
N PHE A 40 16.18 38.40 -4.92
CA PHE A 40 14.94 37.78 -5.34
C PHE A 40 15.19 36.51 -6.16
N ILE A 41 16.12 36.55 -7.11
CA ILE A 41 16.50 35.39 -7.92
C ILE A 41 17.08 34.27 -7.04
N GLU A 42 17.96 34.61 -6.09
CA GLU A 42 18.51 33.63 -5.14
C GLU A 42 17.40 32.95 -4.33
N ARG A 43 16.49 33.74 -3.73
CA ARG A 43 15.35 33.20 -2.97
C ARG A 43 14.42 32.35 -3.81
N MET A 44 14.16 32.74 -5.06
CA MET A 44 13.34 31.94 -5.98
C MET A 44 14.01 30.62 -6.33
N THR A 45 15.33 30.62 -6.47
CA THR A 45 16.11 29.40 -6.75
C THR A 45 16.09 28.45 -5.55
N GLU A 46 16.25 28.98 -4.34
CA GLU A 46 16.11 28.20 -3.10
C GLU A 46 14.71 27.62 -2.94
N PHE A 47 13.67 28.44 -3.19
CA PHE A 47 12.29 28.00 -3.12
C PHE A 47 12.01 26.86 -4.12
N GLN A 48 12.48 27.00 -5.37
CA GLN A 48 12.34 25.93 -6.37
C GLN A 48 13.00 24.64 -5.90
N SER A 49 14.21 24.71 -5.32
CA SER A 49 14.90 23.54 -4.77
C SER A 49 14.10 22.86 -3.65
N VAL A 50 13.43 23.62 -2.79
CA VAL A 50 12.58 23.06 -1.73
C VAL A 50 11.35 22.38 -2.32
N VAL A 51 10.70 23.01 -3.30
CA VAL A 51 9.52 22.43 -3.98
C VAL A 51 9.90 21.13 -4.69
N ASP A 52 11.03 21.10 -5.40
CA ASP A 52 11.49 19.89 -6.11
C ASP A 52 11.76 18.73 -5.13
N LYS A 53 12.38 19.03 -3.98
CA LYS A 53 12.58 18.05 -2.90
C LYS A 53 11.24 17.56 -2.33
N TYR A 54 10.29 18.46 -2.13
CA TYR A 54 8.96 18.10 -1.63
C TYR A 54 8.22 17.19 -2.61
N ILE A 55 8.25 17.51 -3.91
CA ILE A 55 7.66 16.65 -4.96
C ILE A 55 8.28 15.26 -4.91
N ALA A 56 9.62 15.16 -4.85
CA ALA A 56 10.30 13.88 -4.77
C ALA A 56 9.91 13.05 -3.52
N ILE A 57 9.76 13.70 -2.37
CA ILE A 57 9.30 13.04 -1.13
C ILE A 57 7.84 12.59 -1.28
N SER A 58 6.99 13.43 -1.85
CA SER A 58 5.58 13.13 -2.09
C SER A 58 5.41 11.91 -3.01
N ASP A 59 6.17 11.85 -4.11
CA ASP A 59 6.13 10.74 -5.05
C ASP A 59 6.61 9.44 -4.40
N LYS A 60 7.68 9.51 -3.61
CA LYS A 60 8.19 8.36 -2.86
C LYS A 60 7.15 7.84 -1.86
N LEU A 61 6.51 8.74 -1.11
CA LEU A 61 5.47 8.37 -0.15
C LEU A 61 4.27 7.74 -0.85
N ALA A 62 3.84 8.28 -1.99
CA ALA A 62 2.75 7.71 -2.77
C ALA A 62 3.06 6.27 -3.23
N ALA A 63 4.30 6.02 -3.69
CA ALA A 63 4.74 4.68 -4.09
C ALA A 63 4.78 3.70 -2.90
N GLU A 64 5.28 4.12 -1.74
CA GLU A 64 5.32 3.31 -0.52
C GLU A 64 3.91 2.96 -0.03
N VAL A 65 2.98 3.92 -0.04
CA VAL A 65 1.59 3.71 0.34
C VAL A 65 0.91 2.68 -0.57
N GLU A 66 1.08 2.80 -1.90
CA GLU A 66 0.46 1.85 -2.82
C GLU A 66 1.05 0.44 -2.66
N HIS A 67 2.35 0.35 -2.42
CA HIS A 67 3.01 -0.94 -2.14
C HIS A 67 2.47 -1.62 -0.88
N GLU A 68 2.36 -0.89 0.24
CA GLU A 68 1.82 -1.46 1.48
C GLU A 68 0.33 -1.78 1.37
N LYS A 69 -0.45 -0.97 0.63
CA LYS A 69 -1.84 -1.28 0.30
C LYS A 69 -1.97 -2.59 -0.47
N LEU A 70 -1.14 -2.82 -1.48
CA LEU A 70 -1.14 -4.07 -2.25
C LEU A 70 -0.78 -5.28 -1.37
N LYS A 71 0.22 -5.15 -0.49
CA LYS A 71 0.57 -6.20 0.49
C LYS A 71 -0.58 -6.51 1.44
N ALA A 72 -1.26 -5.49 1.96
CA ALA A 72 -2.39 -5.66 2.87
C ALA A 72 -3.56 -6.38 2.17
N ILE A 73 -3.87 -6.00 0.93
CA ILE A 73 -4.89 -6.68 0.10
C ILE A 73 -4.50 -8.14 -0.15
N GLY A 74 -3.25 -8.39 -0.53
CA GLY A 74 -2.74 -9.75 -0.76
C GLY A 74 -2.86 -10.63 0.48
N SER A 75 -2.42 -10.12 1.64
CA SER A 75 -2.51 -10.83 2.92
C SER A 75 -3.96 -11.12 3.31
N ARG A 76 -4.87 -10.16 3.12
CA ARG A 76 -6.29 -10.33 3.39
C ARG A 76 -6.92 -11.39 2.47
N ASN A 77 -6.56 -11.40 1.19
CA ASN A 77 -7.05 -12.37 0.23
C ASN A 77 -6.58 -13.79 0.56
N LEU A 78 -5.30 -13.94 0.93
CA LEU A 78 -4.76 -15.22 1.37
C LEU A 78 -5.53 -15.75 2.59
N LEU A 79 -5.73 -14.90 3.61
CA LEU A 79 -6.45 -15.29 4.82
C LEU A 79 -7.90 -15.70 4.52
N LYS A 80 -8.58 -14.96 3.63
CA LYS A 80 -9.92 -15.31 3.17
C LYS A 80 -9.95 -16.66 2.41
N SER A 81 -8.95 -16.94 1.59
CA SER A 81 -8.83 -18.24 0.91
C SER A 81 -8.66 -19.37 1.91
N VAL A 82 -7.74 -19.21 2.88
CA VAL A 82 -7.48 -20.23 3.91
C VAL A 82 -8.74 -20.58 4.71
N VAL A 83 -9.55 -19.58 5.07
CA VAL A 83 -10.83 -19.84 5.77
C VAL A 83 -11.78 -20.65 4.89
N LYS A 84 -11.94 -20.27 3.62
CA LYS A 84 -12.81 -20.99 2.67
C LYS A 84 -12.32 -22.42 2.41
N ASP A 85 -11.01 -22.59 2.23
CA ASP A 85 -10.38 -23.88 1.99
C ASP A 85 -10.57 -24.79 3.21
N ARG A 86 -10.41 -24.25 4.43
CA ARG A 86 -10.67 -24.96 5.67
C ARG A 86 -12.13 -25.38 5.83
N GLU A 87 -13.08 -24.48 5.54
CA GLU A 87 -14.51 -24.79 5.57
C GLU A 87 -14.86 -25.91 4.58
N THR A 88 -14.30 -25.83 3.36
CA THR A 88 -14.51 -26.85 2.32
C THR A 88 -13.94 -28.20 2.75
N GLN A 89 -12.73 -28.23 3.29
CA GLN A 89 -12.11 -29.45 3.82
C GLN A 89 -12.92 -30.04 4.98
N GLN A 90 -13.44 -29.21 5.88
CA GLN A 90 -14.27 -29.67 6.98
C GLN A 90 -15.57 -30.33 6.48
N GLN A 91 -16.24 -29.73 5.49
CA GLN A 91 -17.43 -30.32 4.88
C GLN A 91 -17.12 -31.65 4.19
N GLN A 92 -16.01 -31.73 3.44
CA GLN A 92 -15.57 -32.97 2.80
C GLN A 92 -15.29 -34.08 3.82
N LEU A 93 -14.60 -33.77 4.92
CA LEU A 93 -14.33 -34.72 5.99
C LEU A 93 -15.62 -35.17 6.69
N GLN A 94 -16.58 -34.27 6.93
CA GLN A 94 -17.87 -34.63 7.51
C GLN A 94 -18.67 -35.55 6.60
N ALA A 95 -18.67 -35.31 5.28
CA ALA A 95 -19.32 -36.17 4.31
C ALA A 95 -18.69 -37.57 4.30
N LEU A 96 -17.35 -37.65 4.31
CA LEU A 96 -16.63 -38.93 4.37
C LEU A 96 -16.91 -39.71 5.67
N VAL A 97 -16.96 -39.01 6.82
CA VAL A 97 -17.33 -39.63 8.09
C VAL A 97 -18.76 -40.19 8.05
N LEU A 98 -19.70 -39.47 7.44
CA LEU A 98 -21.07 -39.93 7.29
C LEU A 98 -21.14 -41.17 6.39
N GLU A 99 -20.46 -41.15 5.24
CA GLU A 99 -20.36 -42.30 4.34
C GLU A 99 -19.83 -43.54 5.06
N LYS A 100 -18.73 -43.40 5.82
CA LYS A 100 -18.13 -44.51 6.58
C LYS A 100 -19.04 -45.02 7.69
N LYS A 101 -19.82 -44.15 8.34
CA LYS A 101 -20.83 -44.57 9.34
C LYS A 101 -21.93 -45.41 8.70
N ILE A 102 -22.44 -44.99 7.53
CA ILE A 102 -23.46 -45.73 6.79
C ILE A 102 -22.93 -47.11 6.37
N GLU A 103 -21.71 -47.14 5.84
CA GLU A 103 -21.05 -48.40 5.46
C GLU A 103 -20.89 -49.35 6.66
N LEU A 104 -20.49 -48.81 7.80
CA LEU A 104 -20.32 -49.58 9.04
C LEU A 104 -21.64 -50.15 9.55
N GLU A 105 -22.73 -49.38 9.54
CA GLU A 105 -24.06 -49.89 9.92
C GLU A 105 -24.55 -50.98 8.96
N ARG A 106 -24.32 -50.82 7.64
CA ARG A 106 -24.62 -51.86 6.67
C ARG A 106 -23.89 -53.17 6.99
N LEU A 107 -22.59 -53.09 7.26
CA LEU A 107 -21.77 -54.26 7.61
C LEU A 107 -22.21 -54.91 8.93
N ARG A 108 -22.64 -54.12 9.92
CA ARG A 108 -23.19 -54.65 11.18
C ARG A 108 -24.46 -55.46 10.95
N ILE A 109 -25.38 -54.94 10.12
CA ILE A 109 -26.62 -55.64 9.78
C ILE A 109 -26.31 -56.97 9.07
N GLN A 110 -25.39 -56.95 8.09
CA GLN A 110 -24.97 -58.16 7.37
C GLN A 110 -24.33 -59.20 8.31
N LEU A 111 -23.45 -58.75 9.22
CA LEU A 111 -22.82 -59.64 10.19
C LEU A 111 -23.85 -60.31 11.10
N ASN A 112 -24.84 -59.56 11.58
CA ASN A 112 -25.89 -60.11 12.44
C ASN A 112 -26.77 -61.12 11.70
N ALA A 113 -27.08 -60.88 10.41
CA ALA A 113 -27.81 -61.83 9.59
C ALA A 113 -27.03 -63.13 9.40
N LEU A 114 -25.74 -63.05 9.06
CA LEU A 114 -24.87 -64.23 8.89
C LEU A 114 -24.72 -65.04 10.18
N LYS A 115 -24.56 -64.38 11.34
CA LYS A 115 -24.50 -65.07 12.65
C LYS A 115 -25.78 -65.83 12.97
N ARG A 116 -26.93 -65.29 12.58
CA ARG A 116 -28.20 -65.96 12.78
C ARG A 116 -28.30 -67.21 11.90
N GLU A 117 -27.93 -67.09 10.63
CA GLU A 117 -27.94 -68.21 9.70
C GLU A 117 -26.92 -69.30 10.09
N GLU A 118 -25.75 -68.91 10.59
CA GLU A 118 -24.76 -69.83 11.17
C GLU A 118 -25.33 -70.59 12.38
N ALA A 119 -26.04 -69.90 13.29
CA ALA A 119 -26.68 -70.55 14.43
C ALA A 119 -27.77 -71.54 13.99
N GLU A 120 -28.62 -71.16 13.06
CA GLU A 120 -29.67 -72.02 12.48
C GLU A 120 -29.07 -73.26 11.80
N GLN A 121 -27.95 -73.10 11.07
CA GLN A 121 -27.23 -74.22 10.47
C GLN A 121 -26.61 -75.16 11.51
N ASN A 122 -26.02 -74.62 12.58
CA ASN A 122 -25.43 -75.42 13.65
C ASN A 122 -26.51 -76.24 14.40
N GLU A 123 -27.66 -75.65 14.70
CA GLU A 123 -28.80 -76.37 15.29
C GLU A 123 -29.28 -77.53 14.39
N LEU A 124 -29.34 -77.31 13.07
CA LEU A 124 -29.66 -78.34 12.09
C LEU A 124 -28.65 -79.49 12.09
N ILE A 125 -27.35 -79.17 12.15
CA ILE A 125 -26.27 -80.18 12.23
C ILE A 125 -26.39 -80.99 13.52
N GLU A 126 -26.64 -80.36 14.67
CA GLU A 126 -26.85 -81.05 15.94
C GLU A 126 -28.05 -82.00 15.87
N GLN A 127 -29.16 -81.56 15.29
CA GLN A 127 -30.36 -82.40 15.11
C GLN A 127 -30.07 -83.63 14.26
N PHE A 128 -29.37 -83.48 13.12
CA PHE A 128 -28.99 -84.61 12.28
C PHE A 128 -28.00 -85.56 12.98
N SER A 129 -27.09 -85.01 13.78
CA SER A 129 -26.10 -85.79 14.54
C SER A 129 -26.74 -86.62 15.65
N MET A 130 -27.87 -86.18 16.23
CA MET A 130 -28.62 -86.96 17.23
C MET A 130 -29.55 -88.03 16.63
N GLN A 131 -29.84 -87.96 15.32
CA GLN A 131 -30.69 -88.92 14.62
C GLN A 131 -29.90 -90.05 13.91
N SER A 132 -28.57 -89.97 13.91
CA SER A 132 -27.65 -90.95 13.32
C SER A 132 -27.08 -91.87 14.41
#